data_AF-A0A409XI05-F1
#
_entry.id   AF-A0A409XI05-F1
#
_cell.length_a   1.000
_cell.length_b   1.000
_cell.length_c   1.000
_cell.angle_alpha   90.00
_cell.angle_beta   90.00
_cell.angle_gamma   90.00
#
_symmetry.space_group_name_H-M   'P 1'
#
loop_
_entity.id
_entity.type
_entity.pdbx_description
1 polymer ?
#
loop_
_entity_poly.entity_id
_entity_poly.type
_entity_poly.pdbx_seq_one_letter_code
_entity_poly.pdbx_strand_id
1 'polypeptide(L)'
;MSLALVNEIITNPAFHDYLAILKGARNGFVYGVKVRFPHALVMSILFGRGDWQSRLRVIYRATKQHALNLAKFVSLYKTVLLVQKKLNGGKERDSDTFVAGLIGGYFIFGDRNAVNEQIVLYVVSRVVASFIPRATSPYNTSPQSALAGSAVKPIPPDSKYFTLFAAVSWGAVMWLFRHRGETIQPGMFNSMKYLYRDSDTWKDLKTLFWHNT
;
A
#
# COMPACT_ATOMS: atom_id res chain seq x y z
N MET A 1 15.01 7.28 35.68
CA MET A 1 13.99 6.19 35.67
C MET A 1 14.73 4.88 35.42
N SER A 2 14.63 3.88 36.30
CA SER A 2 15.42 2.65 36.18
C SER A 2 14.89 1.74 35.05
N LEU A 3 15.76 0.96 34.42
CA LEU A 3 15.39 0.00 33.36
C LEU A 3 14.35 -1.03 33.83
N ALA A 4 14.37 -1.37 35.12
CA ALA A 4 13.40 -2.27 35.75
C ALA A 4 11.98 -1.68 35.72
N LEU A 5 11.82 -0.40 36.08
CA LEU A 5 10.52 0.29 36.07
C LEU A 5 9.95 0.39 34.64
N VAL A 6 10.81 0.63 33.66
CA VAL A 6 10.40 0.68 32.24
C VAL A 6 9.92 -0.69 31.76
N ASN A 7 10.64 -1.77 32.12
CA ASN A 7 10.23 -3.13 31.77
C ASN A 7 8.91 -3.51 32.44
N GLU A 8 8.69 -3.15 33.70
CA GLU A 8 7.44 -3.39 34.41
C GLU A 8 6.24 -2.70 33.75
N ILE A 9 6.41 -1.45 33.30
CA ILE A 9 5.37 -0.73 32.55
C ILE A 9 5.09 -1.40 31.19
N ILE A 10 6.13 -1.86 30.49
CA ILE A 10 5.99 -2.48 29.16
C ILE A 10 5.30 -3.85 29.23
N THR A 11 5.55 -4.63 30.27
CA THR A 11 4.97 -5.98 30.42
C THR A 11 3.61 -5.99 31.10
N ASN A 12 3.18 -4.87 31.70
CA ASN A 12 1.89 -4.77 32.36
C ASN A 12 0.73 -4.90 31.36
N PRO A 13 -0.17 -5.90 31.51
CA PRO A 13 -1.32 -6.09 30.64
C PRO A 13 -2.26 -4.89 30.56
N ALA A 14 -2.33 -4.06 31.61
CA ALA A 14 -3.19 -2.88 31.65
C ALA A 14 -2.80 -1.81 30.61
N PHE A 15 -1.51 -1.74 30.24
CA PHE A 15 -1.03 -0.80 29.23
C PHE A 15 -0.96 -1.39 27.82
N HIS A 16 -1.25 -2.68 27.67
CA HIS A 16 -1.07 -3.40 26.41
C HIS A 16 -1.77 -2.73 25.21
N ASP A 17 -3.06 -2.40 25.35
CA ASP A 17 -3.85 -1.81 24.26
C ASP A 17 -3.30 -0.43 23.85
N TYR A 18 -2.82 0.39 24.80
CA TYR A 18 -2.23 1.70 24.52
C TYR A 18 -0.83 1.58 23.88
N LEU A 19 0.01 0.69 24.40
CA LEU A 19 1.32 0.41 23.83
C LEU A 19 1.20 -0.19 22.43
N ALA A 20 0.13 -0.96 22.15
CA ALA A 20 -0.17 -1.48 20.82
C ALA A 20 -0.52 -0.38 19.81
N ILE A 21 -1.16 0.72 20.24
CA ILE A 21 -1.39 1.91 19.40
C ILE A 21 -0.04 2.53 19.04
N LEU A 22 0.83 2.77 20.02
CA LEU A 22 2.14 3.38 19.81
C LEU A 22 3.05 2.52 18.91
N LYS A 23 3.15 1.22 19.21
CA LYS A 23 3.92 0.27 18.39
C LYS A 23 3.35 0.15 16.98
N GLY A 24 2.02 0.16 16.84
CA GLY A 24 1.34 0.19 15.56
C GLY A 24 1.70 1.43 14.74
N ALA A 25 1.67 2.61 15.33
CA ALA A 25 2.05 3.87 14.70
C ALA A 25 3.49 3.83 14.19
N ARG A 26 4.42 3.40 15.05
CA ARG A 26 5.84 3.23 14.70
C ARG A 26 6.01 2.25 13.54
N ASN A 27 5.31 1.12 13.57
CA ASN A 27 5.39 0.13 12.50
C ASN A 27 4.85 0.67 11.18
N GLY A 28 3.72 1.39 11.20
CA GLY A 28 3.16 2.08 10.04
C GLY A 28 4.15 3.08 9.44
N PHE A 29 4.79 3.89 10.29
CA PHE A 29 5.82 4.83 9.86
C PHE A 29 7.03 4.13 9.21
N VAL A 30 7.63 3.16 9.90
CA VAL A 30 8.82 2.46 9.42
C VAL A 30 8.54 1.68 8.13
N TYR A 31 7.41 1.00 8.06
CA TYR A 31 6.99 0.30 6.85
C TYR A 31 6.78 1.28 5.69
N GLY A 32 6.09 2.38 5.94
CA GLY A 32 5.85 3.42 4.94
C GLY A 32 7.14 4.02 4.38
N VAL A 33 8.12 4.31 5.22
CA VAL A 33 9.44 4.76 4.76
C VAL A 33 10.11 3.69 3.90
N LYS A 34 10.17 2.44 4.37
CA LYS A 34 10.86 1.33 3.69
C LYS A 34 10.30 1.03 2.31
N VAL A 35 9.00 1.18 2.09
CA VAL A 35 8.37 0.91 0.80
C VAL A 35 8.39 2.15 -0.10
N ARG A 36 8.03 3.32 0.46
CA ARG A 36 7.81 4.52 -0.36
C ARG A 36 9.11 5.15 -0.85
N PHE A 37 10.14 5.18 -0.01
CA PHE A 37 11.39 5.84 -0.35
C PHE A 37 12.07 5.20 -1.57
N PRO A 38 12.30 3.88 -1.63
CA PRO A 38 12.90 3.25 -2.80
C PRO A 38 12.07 3.45 -4.07
N HIS A 39 10.74 3.33 -3.96
CA HIS A 39 9.85 3.56 -5.10
C HIS A 39 9.95 5.00 -5.62
N ALA A 40 9.86 6.00 -4.75
CA ALA A 40 9.97 7.41 -5.14
C ALA A 40 11.35 7.74 -5.72
N LEU A 41 12.41 7.15 -5.18
CA LEU A 41 13.77 7.29 -5.70
C LEU A 41 13.87 6.75 -7.13
N VAL A 42 13.44 5.51 -7.37
CA VAL A 42 13.48 4.88 -8.71
C VAL A 42 12.64 5.68 -9.70
N MET A 43 11.42 6.05 -9.34
CA MET A 43 10.56 6.85 -10.22
C MET A 43 11.15 8.23 -10.50
N SER A 44 11.82 8.84 -9.53
CA SER A 44 12.51 10.11 -9.72
C SER A 44 13.76 9.98 -10.60
N ILE A 45 14.43 8.83 -10.64
CA ILE A 45 15.56 8.58 -11.54
C ILE A 45 15.07 8.37 -12.97
N LEU A 46 14.03 7.53 -13.15
CA LEU A 46 13.50 7.17 -14.47
C LEU A 46 12.71 8.29 -15.14
N PHE A 47 11.84 8.97 -14.39
CA PHE A 47 10.86 9.90 -14.94
C PHE A 47 10.87 11.29 -14.29
N GLY A 48 11.74 11.50 -13.29
CA GLY A 48 11.87 12.81 -12.65
C GLY A 48 12.35 13.87 -13.64
N ARG A 49 11.86 15.10 -13.48
CA ARG A 49 12.30 16.29 -14.21
C ARG A 49 12.83 17.32 -13.22
N GLY A 50 13.72 18.21 -13.67
CA GLY A 50 14.36 19.22 -12.84
C GLY A 50 15.67 18.74 -12.20
N ASP A 51 16.23 19.62 -11.37
CA ASP A 51 17.50 19.47 -10.66
C ASP A 51 17.42 18.46 -9.50
N TRP A 52 18.57 18.07 -8.95
CA TRP A 52 18.62 17.09 -7.87
C TRP A 52 17.97 17.57 -6.57
N GLN A 53 17.95 18.88 -6.28
CA GLN A 53 17.34 19.38 -5.04
C GLN A 53 15.82 19.28 -5.11
N SER A 54 15.21 19.64 -6.25
CA SER A 54 13.76 19.49 -6.43
C SER A 54 13.34 18.02 -6.36
N ARG A 55 14.09 17.12 -6.99
CA ARG A 55 13.88 15.66 -6.90
C ARG A 55 13.91 15.14 -5.46
N LEU A 56 14.95 15.46 -4.72
CA LEU A 56 15.08 15.03 -3.31
C LEU A 56 13.94 15.58 -2.44
N ARG A 57 13.50 16.82 -2.70
CA ARG A 57 12.36 17.42 -2.00
C ARG A 57 11.06 16.67 -2.28
N VAL A 58 10.83 16.27 -3.53
CA VAL A 58 9.65 15.47 -3.93
C VAL A 58 9.70 14.08 -3.27
N ILE A 59 10.84 13.40 -3.32
CA ILE A 59 11.05 12.09 -2.68
C ILE A 59 10.76 12.17 -1.18
N TYR A 60 11.36 13.16 -0.50
CA TYR A 60 11.17 13.36 0.93
C TYR A 60 9.70 13.63 1.29
N ARG A 61 9.05 14.57 0.58
CA ARG A 61 7.64 14.92 0.82
C ARG A 61 6.72 13.71 0.63
N ALA A 62 6.88 12.99 -0.48
CA ALA A 62 6.06 11.80 -0.78
C ALA A 62 6.28 10.68 0.25
N THR A 63 7.53 10.46 0.68
CA THR A 63 7.89 9.45 1.69
C THR A 63 7.33 9.81 3.05
N LYS A 64 7.53 11.06 3.49
CA LYS A 64 7.03 11.56 4.77
C LYS A 64 5.52 11.49 4.82
N GLN A 65 4.83 11.94 3.76
CA GLN A 65 3.38 11.89 3.68
C GLN A 65 2.86 10.46 3.78
N HIS A 66 3.42 9.53 3.00
CA HIS A 66 3.01 8.13 3.04
C HIS A 66 3.23 7.49 4.42
N ALA A 67 4.42 7.66 5.00
CA ALA A 67 4.77 7.10 6.30
C ALA A 67 3.92 7.68 7.43
N LEU A 68 3.67 9.00 7.43
CA LEU A 68 2.82 9.63 8.43
C LEU A 68 1.35 9.24 8.25
N ASN A 69 0.85 9.10 7.03
CA ASN A 69 -0.52 8.67 6.80
C ASN A 69 -0.73 7.24 7.32
N LEU A 70 0.20 6.31 7.07
CA LEU A 70 0.13 4.97 7.64
C LEU A 70 0.21 4.97 9.17
N ALA A 71 1.10 5.77 9.75
CA ALA A 71 1.20 5.90 11.20
C ALA A 71 -0.11 6.42 11.81
N LYS A 72 -0.65 7.51 11.26
CA LYS A 72 -1.92 8.12 11.68
C LYS A 72 -3.09 7.17 11.53
N PHE A 73 -3.19 6.46 10.41
CA PHE A 73 -4.25 5.49 10.18
C PHE A 73 -4.21 4.38 11.21
N VAL A 74 -3.05 3.75 11.44
CA VAL A 74 -2.95 2.66 12.44
C VAL A 74 -3.25 3.17 13.85
N SER A 75 -2.78 4.37 14.20
CA SER A 75 -3.12 5.00 15.47
C SER A 75 -4.61 5.21 15.63
N LEU A 76 -5.25 5.86 14.65
CA LEU A 76 -6.67 6.17 14.69
C LEU A 76 -7.52 4.89 14.72
N TYR A 77 -7.22 3.94 13.83
CA TYR A 77 -7.90 2.64 13.76
C TYR A 77 -7.87 1.92 15.11
N LYS A 78 -6.69 1.76 15.71
CA LYS A 78 -6.56 1.07 17.01
C LYS A 78 -7.20 1.86 18.16
N THR A 79 -7.14 3.18 18.14
CA THR A 79 -7.85 4.03 19.12
C THR A 79 -9.36 3.83 19.02
N VAL A 80 -9.92 3.84 17.81
CA VAL A 80 -11.36 3.63 17.58
C VAL A 80 -11.77 2.22 18.02
N LEU A 81 -10.99 1.19 17.71
CA LEU A 81 -11.21 -0.17 18.23
C LEU A 81 -11.19 -0.22 19.76
N LEU A 82 -10.22 0.42 20.40
CA LEU A 82 -10.13 0.46 21.87
C LEU A 82 -11.35 1.16 22.49
N VAL A 83 -11.82 2.24 21.88
CA VAL A 83 -13.04 2.94 22.31
C VAL A 83 -14.26 2.04 22.14
N GLN A 84 -14.45 1.41 20.97
CA GLN A 84 -15.57 0.49 20.71
C GLN A 84 -15.57 -0.69 21.69
N LYS A 85 -14.41 -1.32 21.91
CA LYS A 85 -14.22 -2.41 22.89
C LYS A 85 -14.62 -1.97 24.30
N LYS A 86 -14.22 -0.78 24.75
CA LYS A 86 -14.60 -0.24 26.06
C LYS A 86 -16.10 0.04 26.17
N LEU A 87 -16.70 0.61 25.13
CA LEU A 87 -18.14 0.86 25.06
C LEU A 87 -18.96 -0.44 25.03
N ASN A 88 -18.38 -1.55 24.55
CA ASN A 88 -19.01 -2.86 24.49
C ASN A 88 -18.58 -3.80 25.65
N GLY A 89 -18.36 -3.25 26.85
CA GLY A 89 -18.08 -4.05 28.05
C GLY A 89 -16.77 -4.86 27.97
N GLY A 90 -15.79 -4.39 27.19
CA GLY A 90 -14.49 -5.03 27.02
C GLY A 90 -14.39 -6.04 25.87
N LYS A 91 -15.47 -6.26 25.11
CA LYS A 91 -15.50 -7.22 23.99
C LYS A 91 -15.50 -6.51 22.65
N GLU A 92 -14.76 -7.04 21.68
CA GLU A 92 -14.78 -6.55 20.29
C GLU A 92 -15.96 -7.18 19.53
N ARG A 93 -16.64 -6.40 18.69
CA ARG A 93 -17.69 -6.87 17.77
C ARG A 93 -17.11 -6.99 16.36
N ASP A 94 -17.67 -7.89 15.54
CA ASP A 94 -17.22 -8.08 14.16
C ASP A 94 -17.27 -6.78 13.33
N SER A 95 -18.31 -5.95 13.53
CA SER A 95 -18.47 -4.67 12.84
C SER A 95 -17.46 -3.59 13.25
N ASP A 96 -16.82 -3.72 14.41
CA ASP A 96 -15.95 -2.67 14.97
C ASP A 96 -14.76 -2.41 14.06
N THR A 97 -14.24 -3.46 13.42
CA THR A 97 -13.13 -3.39 12.45
C THR A 97 -13.53 -2.64 11.19
N PHE A 98 -14.73 -2.88 10.68
CA PHE A 98 -15.25 -2.18 9.50
C PHE A 98 -15.47 -0.69 9.80
N VAL A 99 -16.11 -0.36 10.91
CA VAL A 99 -16.38 1.03 11.33
C VAL A 99 -15.08 1.79 11.60
N ALA A 100 -14.13 1.19 12.32
CA ALA A 100 -12.82 1.79 12.54
C ALA A 100 -12.05 2.00 11.23
N GLY A 101 -12.13 1.05 10.31
CA GLY A 101 -11.55 1.15 8.97
C GLY A 101 -12.17 2.28 8.15
N LEU A 102 -13.50 2.43 8.20
CA LEU A 102 -14.25 3.48 7.50
C LEU A 102 -13.86 4.87 8.02
N ILE A 103 -13.88 5.06 9.34
CA ILE A 103 -13.48 6.31 9.99
C ILE A 103 -12.02 6.66 9.65
N GLY A 104 -11.11 5.70 9.83
CA GLY A 104 -9.70 5.89 9.50
C GLY A 104 -9.48 6.22 8.03
N GLY A 105 -10.19 5.54 7.14
CA GLY A 105 -10.11 5.75 5.70
C GLY A 105 -10.53 7.16 5.30
N TYR A 106 -11.67 7.61 5.82
CA TYR A 106 -12.23 8.93 5.57
C TYR A 106 -11.27 10.04 6.03
N PHE A 107 -10.83 10.02 7.29
CA PHE A 107 -10.05 11.13 7.86
C PHE A 107 -8.59 11.17 7.40
N ILE A 108 -7.99 10.02 7.05
CA ILE A 108 -6.55 9.96 6.71
C ILE A 108 -6.31 9.94 5.20
N PHE A 109 -7.18 9.26 4.45
CA PHE A 109 -7.02 9.06 3.02
C PHE A 109 -8.06 9.80 2.16
N GLY A 110 -9.00 10.53 2.77
CA GLY A 110 -10.02 11.31 2.05
C GLY A 110 -9.45 12.45 1.20
N ASP A 111 -8.33 13.05 1.61
CA ASP A 111 -7.65 14.08 0.82
C ASP A 111 -7.05 13.50 -0.46
N ARG A 112 -7.51 13.96 -1.62
CA ARG A 112 -6.98 13.51 -2.91
C ARG A 112 -5.59 14.10 -3.17
N ASN A 113 -4.60 13.22 -3.20
CA ASN A 113 -3.23 13.51 -3.64
C ASN A 113 -2.60 12.23 -4.20
N ALA A 114 -1.49 12.35 -4.94
CA ALA A 114 -0.85 11.21 -5.61
C ALA A 114 -0.42 10.07 -4.66
N VAL A 115 -0.13 10.35 -3.39
CA VAL A 115 0.21 9.33 -2.40
C VAL A 115 -1.04 8.57 -1.95
N ASN A 116 -2.10 9.31 -1.57
CA ASN A 116 -3.36 8.72 -1.12
C ASN A 116 -4.05 7.95 -2.24
N GLU A 117 -4.07 8.49 -3.46
CA GLU A 117 -4.64 7.83 -4.64
C GLU A 117 -3.97 6.47 -4.89
N GLN A 118 -2.64 6.39 -4.77
CA GLN A 118 -1.92 5.11 -4.90
C GLN A 118 -2.24 4.12 -3.77
N ILE A 119 -2.36 4.60 -2.53
CA ILE A 119 -2.77 3.74 -1.40
C ILE A 119 -4.19 3.21 -1.62
N VAL A 120 -5.13 4.08 -1.98
CA VAL A 120 -6.55 3.72 -2.15
C VAL A 120 -6.70 2.74 -3.32
N LEU A 121 -6.04 2.97 -4.46
CA LEU A 121 -6.07 2.05 -5.59
C LEU A 121 -5.41 0.70 -5.25
N TYR A 122 -4.34 0.71 -4.44
CA TYR A 122 -3.76 -0.52 -3.91
C TYR A 122 -4.74 -1.28 -3.02
N VAL A 123 -5.46 -0.61 -2.11
CA VAL A 123 -6.45 -1.24 -1.24
C VAL A 123 -7.63 -1.77 -2.05
N VAL A 124 -8.22 -0.96 -2.93
CA VAL A 124 -9.35 -1.37 -3.78
C VAL A 124 -8.99 -2.58 -4.62
N SER A 125 -7.83 -2.59 -5.29
CA SER A 125 -7.42 -3.74 -6.10
C SER A 125 -7.30 -5.02 -5.28
N ARG A 126 -6.79 -4.94 -4.04
CA ARG A 126 -6.67 -6.09 -3.12
C ARG A 126 -8.01 -6.55 -2.56
N VAL A 127 -8.93 -5.62 -2.29
CA VAL A 127 -10.30 -5.93 -1.84
C VAL A 127 -11.08 -6.58 -2.98
N VAL A 128 -11.05 -6.02 -4.20
CA VAL A 128 -11.72 -6.62 -5.36
C VAL A 128 -11.14 -8.01 -5.66
N ALA A 129 -9.82 -8.16 -5.62
CA ALA A 129 -9.17 -9.44 -5.86
C ALA A 129 -9.43 -10.49 -4.76
N SER A 130 -9.91 -10.11 -3.57
CA SER A 130 -10.23 -11.07 -2.51
C SER A 130 -11.50 -11.87 -2.83
N PHE A 131 -12.40 -11.32 -3.65
CA PHE A 131 -13.64 -11.98 -4.11
C PHE A 131 -13.41 -13.04 -5.19
N ILE A 132 -12.21 -13.14 -5.78
CA ILE A 132 -11.90 -14.22 -6.74
C ILE A 132 -11.96 -15.56 -5.99
N PRO A 133 -12.59 -16.61 -6.53
CA PRO A 133 -12.59 -17.94 -5.91
C PRO A 133 -11.19 -18.40 -5.55
N ARG A 134 -11.05 -19.04 -4.38
CA ARG A 134 -9.76 -19.52 -3.86
C ARG A 134 -9.44 -20.92 -4.37
N ALA A 135 -8.15 -21.21 -4.54
CA ALA A 135 -7.68 -22.56 -4.78
C ALA A 135 -8.00 -23.48 -3.59
N THR A 136 -7.95 -24.79 -3.80
CA THR A 136 -8.21 -25.78 -2.74
C THR A 136 -7.03 -25.92 -1.76
N SER A 137 -5.82 -25.67 -2.23
CA SER A 137 -4.60 -25.76 -1.42
C SER A 137 -4.05 -24.37 -1.09
N PRO A 138 -3.61 -24.14 0.17
CA PRO A 138 -2.86 -22.94 0.53
C PRO A 138 -1.58 -22.78 -0.31
N TYR A 139 -0.96 -21.59 -0.25
CA TYR A 139 0.37 -21.41 -0.83
C TYR A 139 1.35 -22.45 -0.28
N ASN A 140 2.22 -22.99 -1.15
CA ASN A 140 3.39 -23.76 -0.72
C ASN A 140 4.33 -22.82 0.06
N THR A 141 4.18 -22.79 1.38
CA THR A 141 5.05 -22.01 2.25
C THR A 141 6.30 -22.82 2.54
N SER A 142 7.46 -22.31 2.13
CA SER A 142 8.73 -22.85 2.63
C SER A 142 8.80 -22.72 4.16
N PRO A 143 9.57 -23.57 4.86
CA PRO A 143 9.77 -23.43 6.30
C PRO A 143 10.32 -22.06 6.73
N GLN A 144 11.00 -21.36 5.81
CA GLN A 144 11.56 -20.02 6.00
C GLN A 144 10.58 -18.89 5.65
N SER A 145 9.37 -19.20 5.19
CA SER A 145 8.36 -18.19 4.90
C SER A 145 7.88 -17.52 6.18
N ALA A 146 7.69 -16.20 6.15
CA ALA A 146 7.06 -15.44 7.23
C ALA A 146 5.64 -15.95 7.60
N LEU A 147 5.03 -16.75 6.71
CA LEU A 147 3.70 -17.36 6.90
C LEU A 147 3.75 -18.73 7.57
N ALA A 148 4.93 -19.33 7.75
CA ALA A 148 5.07 -20.69 8.31
C ALA A 148 4.49 -20.82 9.73
N GLY A 149 4.54 -19.76 10.53
CA GLY A 149 3.96 -19.69 11.88
C GLY A 149 2.65 -18.87 11.98
N SER A 150 2.05 -18.47 10.87
CA SER A 150 0.84 -17.63 10.89
C SER A 150 -0.42 -18.47 11.14
N ALA A 151 -1.31 -17.98 12.02
CA ALA A 151 -2.60 -18.63 12.30
C ALA A 151 -3.54 -18.62 11.08
N VAL A 152 -3.38 -17.63 10.20
CA VAL A 152 -4.13 -17.51 8.95
C VAL A 152 -3.20 -17.85 7.80
N LYS A 153 -3.43 -18.99 7.15
CA LYS A 153 -2.70 -19.40 5.94
C LYS A 153 -3.41 -18.81 4.72
N PRO A 154 -2.83 -17.82 4.01
CA PRO A 154 -3.46 -17.26 2.83
C PRO A 154 -3.62 -18.34 1.75
N ILE A 155 -4.80 -18.38 1.14
CA ILE A 155 -5.10 -19.29 0.04
C ILE A 155 -5.01 -18.49 -1.28
N PRO A 156 -4.22 -18.93 -2.27
CA PRO A 156 -4.13 -18.26 -3.56
C PRO A 156 -5.49 -18.22 -4.25
N PRO A 157 -5.74 -17.22 -5.13
CA PRO A 157 -6.85 -17.32 -6.08
C PRO A 157 -6.69 -18.57 -6.94
N ASP A 158 -7.80 -19.21 -7.29
CA ASP A 158 -7.79 -20.30 -8.25
C ASP A 158 -7.28 -19.79 -9.61
N SER A 159 -6.40 -20.58 -10.22
CA SER A 159 -5.65 -20.20 -11.42
C SER A 159 -6.54 -19.85 -12.61
N LYS A 160 -7.68 -20.55 -12.77
CA LYS A 160 -8.59 -20.31 -13.90
C LYS A 160 -9.28 -18.96 -13.77
N TYR A 161 -9.82 -18.68 -12.59
CA TYR A 161 -10.49 -17.40 -12.33
C TYR A 161 -9.50 -16.24 -12.31
N PHE A 162 -8.28 -16.45 -11.80
CA PHE A 162 -7.21 -15.46 -11.87
C PHE A 162 -6.83 -15.14 -13.32
N THR A 163 -6.70 -16.16 -14.18
CA THR A 163 -6.38 -15.99 -15.60
C THR A 163 -7.44 -15.16 -16.31
N LEU A 164 -8.73 -15.45 -16.06
CA LEU A 164 -9.82 -14.67 -16.61
C LEU A 164 -9.80 -13.22 -16.10
N PHE A 165 -9.62 -13.02 -14.80
CA PHE A 165 -9.51 -11.70 -14.19
C PHE A 165 -8.36 -10.88 -14.80
N ALA A 166 -7.20 -11.52 -15.00
CA ALA A 166 -6.03 -10.90 -15.61
C ALA A 166 -6.31 -10.50 -17.07
N ALA A 167 -6.91 -11.39 -17.86
CA ALA A 167 -7.24 -11.13 -19.28
C ALA A 167 -8.19 -9.95 -19.43
N VAL A 168 -9.26 -9.90 -18.63
CA VAL A 168 -10.23 -8.80 -18.65
C VAL A 168 -9.60 -7.49 -18.19
N SER A 169 -8.81 -7.53 -17.11
CA SER A 169 -8.12 -6.34 -16.58
C SER A 169 -7.16 -5.73 -17.60
N TRP A 170 -6.37 -6.57 -18.28
CA TRP A 170 -5.44 -6.12 -19.31
C TRP A 170 -6.14 -5.61 -20.56
N GLY A 171 -7.15 -6.33 -21.05
CA GLY A 171 -7.96 -5.88 -22.19
C GLY A 171 -8.59 -4.51 -21.94
N ALA A 172 -9.17 -4.32 -20.74
CA ALA A 172 -9.78 -3.06 -20.33
C ALA A 172 -8.76 -1.92 -20.29
N VAL A 173 -7.60 -2.12 -19.64
CA VAL A 173 -6.63 -1.02 -19.50
C VAL A 173 -5.97 -0.65 -20.82
N MET A 174 -5.74 -1.61 -21.72
CA MET A 174 -5.23 -1.32 -23.06
C MET A 174 -6.26 -0.54 -23.90
N TRP A 175 -7.55 -0.89 -23.80
CA TRP A 175 -8.62 -0.13 -24.45
C TRP A 175 -8.73 1.29 -23.91
N LEU A 176 -8.68 1.46 -22.58
CA LEU A 176 -8.67 2.77 -21.92
C LEU A 176 -7.45 3.60 -22.32
N PHE A 177 -6.26 2.99 -22.39
CA PHE A 177 -5.04 3.70 -22.76
C PHE A 177 -5.09 4.27 -24.18
N ARG A 178 -5.78 3.58 -25.09
CA ARG A 178 -5.98 4.05 -26.48
C ARG A 178 -7.09 5.10 -26.60
N HIS A 179 -8.22 4.92 -25.93
CA HIS A 179 -9.43 5.72 -26.18
C HIS A 179 -9.80 6.71 -25.06
N ARG A 180 -9.33 6.50 -23.83
CA ARG A 180 -9.64 7.31 -22.63
C ARG A 180 -8.45 7.43 -21.67
N GLY A 181 -7.28 7.76 -22.22
CA GLY A 181 -6.02 7.82 -21.47
C GLY A 181 -6.04 8.80 -20.30
N GLU A 182 -6.85 9.86 -20.40
CA GLU A 182 -7.08 10.89 -19.38
C GLU A 182 -7.68 10.37 -18.08
N THR A 183 -8.35 9.20 -18.13
CA THR A 183 -8.94 8.56 -16.94
C THR A 183 -7.96 7.64 -16.21
N ILE A 184 -6.81 7.33 -16.81
CA ILE A 184 -5.79 6.48 -16.21
C ILE A 184 -4.95 7.31 -15.24
N GLN A 185 -4.63 6.71 -14.09
CA GLN A 185 -3.71 7.30 -13.12
C GLN A 185 -2.39 7.75 -13.79
N PRO A 186 -1.89 8.97 -13.53
CA PRO A 186 -0.75 9.54 -14.26
C PRO A 186 0.50 8.66 -14.25
N GLY A 187 0.77 7.96 -13.12
CA GLY A 187 1.92 7.07 -13.00
C GLY A 187 1.88 5.91 -13.99
N MET A 188 0.73 5.24 -14.10
CA MET A 188 0.55 4.14 -15.06
C MET A 188 0.54 4.64 -16.49
N PHE A 189 -0.12 5.77 -16.75
CA PHE A 189 -0.16 6.35 -18.08
C PHE A 189 1.26 6.69 -18.60
N ASN A 190 2.12 7.27 -17.75
CA ASN A 190 3.51 7.54 -18.11
C ASN A 190 4.29 6.27 -18.45
N SER A 191 4.13 5.20 -17.65
CA SER A 191 4.76 3.91 -17.94
C SER A 191 4.25 3.32 -19.25
N MET A 192 2.95 3.35 -19.50
CA MET A 192 2.36 2.84 -20.75
C MET A 192 2.77 3.67 -21.96
N LYS A 193 2.87 5.00 -21.83
CA LYS A 193 3.39 5.86 -22.90
C LYS A 193 4.83 5.47 -23.26
N TYR A 194 5.69 5.35 -22.26
CA TYR A 194 7.08 4.93 -22.44
C TYR A 194 7.19 3.55 -23.12
N LEU A 195 6.34 2.59 -22.70
CA LEU A 195 6.38 1.22 -23.20
C LEU A 195 5.79 1.05 -24.61
N TYR A 196 4.72 1.78 -24.95
CA TYR A 196 3.91 1.49 -26.14
C TYR A 196 3.83 2.60 -27.17
N ARG A 197 4.07 3.86 -26.81
CA ARG A 197 4.02 4.98 -27.75
C ARG A 197 5.42 5.46 -28.10
N ASP A 198 6.27 5.61 -27.10
CA ASP A 198 7.65 6.06 -27.33
C ASP A 198 8.47 4.98 -28.06
N SER A 199 8.06 3.70 -27.95
CA SER A 199 8.60 2.58 -28.72
C SER A 199 8.32 2.64 -30.22
N ASP A 200 7.35 3.44 -30.67
CA ASP A 200 6.97 3.53 -32.09
C ASP A 200 7.84 4.53 -32.87
N THR A 201 8.76 5.24 -32.20
CA THR A 201 9.55 6.32 -32.80
C THR A 201 11.03 6.20 -32.46
N TRP A 202 11.90 6.12 -33.47
CA TRP A 202 13.36 6.21 -33.32
C TRP A 202 13.98 7.00 -34.48
N LYS A 203 15.15 7.59 -34.25
CA LYS A 203 15.90 8.38 -35.24
C LYS A 203 17.25 7.75 -35.62
N ASP A 204 17.82 6.94 -34.73
CA ASP A 204 19.15 6.32 -34.85
C ASP A 204 19.26 5.08 -33.94
N LEU A 205 20.38 4.35 -34.04
CA LEU A 205 20.64 3.17 -33.20
C LEU A 205 20.69 3.49 -31.70
N LYS A 206 21.02 4.73 -31.35
CA LYS A 206 21.06 5.20 -29.95
C LYS A 206 19.65 5.37 -29.38
N THR A 207 18.74 5.96 -30.13
CA THR A 207 17.32 6.09 -29.76
C THR A 207 16.57 4.77 -29.84
N LEU A 208 17.06 3.83 -30.65
CA LEU A 208 16.50 2.47 -30.72
C LEU A 208 16.89 1.58 -29.53
N PHE A 209 18.15 1.65 -29.04
CA PHE A 209 18.66 0.68 -28.05
C PHE A 209 19.11 1.27 -26.71
N TRP A 210 19.30 2.58 -26.60
CA TRP A 210 19.88 3.19 -25.39
C TRP A 210 18.95 4.16 -24.68
N HIS A 211 18.48 5.19 -25.37
CA HIS A 211 17.72 6.26 -24.71
C HIS A 211 16.69 6.89 -25.62
N ASN A 212 15.43 6.91 -25.16
CA ASN A 212 14.37 7.65 -25.84
C ASN A 212 14.66 9.16 -25.79
N THR A 213 14.40 9.85 -26.90
CA THR A 213 14.52 11.31 -27.02
C THR A 213 13.36 12.07 -26.40
#